data_AF-A0A484ZPV1-F1
#
_entry.id   AF-A0A484ZPV1-F1
#
_cell.length_a   1.000
_cell.length_b   1.000
_cell.length_c   1.000
_cell.angle_alpha   90.00
_cell.angle_beta   90.00
_cell.angle_gamma   90.00
#
_symmetry.space_group_name_H-M   'P 1'
#
loop_
_entity.id
_entity.type
_entity.pdbx_description
1 polymer ?
#
loop_
_entity_poly.entity_id
_entity_poly.type
_entity_poly.pdbx_seq_one_letter_code
_entity_poly.pdbx_strand_id
1 'polypeptide(L)'
;MYHRSKTESEEVLGKLLDAGMNVMRLNFSHGDYNEHGQRIKNLRAVMAKTGQKAAILLDTKGPEIRTMKLEGGNDASLVVGQTFTFTTDQSVIGNSERVAVTYTGFASDLQVGNTVLVDDGLIGMQVIEVKANEVVCRVLNSGDLGENKGINLPNVSIQLPALSEKDKNDLVFGCEQNVDFVAASFIRKRSDVLDIREHLKAHGGEHIQIISKIENQEGLNNFDEILEASDGIMVARGDLGVEIPVEEVIFAQKMMIEKCNRARKVVITATQMLDSMIKNPRPTRAEAGDVANAILDGTDAVMLSGESAKGKYPLEAVTIMANHL
;
A
#
# COMPACT_ATOMS: atom_id res chain seq x y z
N MET A 1 -6.40 5.11 -21.70
CA MET A 1 -5.10 4.57 -22.16
C MET A 1 -4.64 3.57 -21.12
N TYR A 2 -4.64 2.28 -21.44
CA TYR A 2 -4.18 1.23 -20.52
C TYR A 2 -2.71 1.48 -20.13
N HIS A 3 -2.44 1.51 -18.83
CA HIS A 3 -1.12 1.78 -18.25
C HIS A 3 -0.26 0.51 -18.41
N ARG A 4 0.24 0.24 -19.63
CA ARG A 4 1.14 -0.89 -19.87
C ARG A 4 2.41 -0.72 -19.02
N SER A 5 2.70 -1.69 -18.18
CA SER A 5 3.97 -1.74 -17.43
C SER A 5 5.13 -1.73 -18.42
N LYS A 6 6.17 -0.94 -18.15
CA LYS A 6 7.33 -0.81 -19.06
C LYS A 6 8.33 -1.96 -18.92
N THR A 7 8.15 -2.83 -17.94
CA THR A 7 9.14 -3.82 -17.50
C THR A 7 8.66 -5.26 -17.59
N GLU A 8 7.55 -5.52 -18.30
CA GLU A 8 6.92 -6.85 -18.36
C GLU A 8 7.49 -7.78 -19.44
N SER A 9 8.32 -7.30 -20.37
CA SER A 9 8.89 -8.15 -21.43
C SER A 9 10.00 -9.03 -20.89
N GLU A 10 10.18 -10.23 -21.47
CA GLU A 10 11.26 -11.15 -21.08
C GLU A 10 12.65 -10.50 -21.19
N GLU A 11 12.88 -9.66 -22.20
CA GLU A 11 14.15 -8.94 -22.36
C GLU A 11 14.43 -8.02 -21.17
N VAL A 12 13.42 -7.23 -20.75
CA VAL A 12 13.60 -6.29 -19.65
C VAL A 12 13.67 -7.03 -18.31
N LEU A 13 12.84 -8.06 -18.11
CA LEU A 13 12.92 -8.91 -16.91
C LEU A 13 14.29 -9.57 -16.77
N GLY A 14 14.88 -10.07 -17.86
CA GLY A 14 16.25 -10.58 -17.86
C GLY A 14 17.26 -9.54 -17.40
N LYS A 15 17.20 -8.32 -17.96
CA LYS A 15 18.07 -7.21 -17.54
C LYS A 15 17.86 -6.81 -16.08
N LEU A 16 16.63 -6.85 -15.57
CA LEU A 16 16.35 -6.53 -14.18
C LEU A 16 16.91 -7.59 -13.23
N LEU A 17 16.81 -8.88 -13.58
CA LEU A 17 17.46 -9.95 -12.83
C LEU A 17 18.98 -9.79 -12.83
N ASP A 18 19.57 -9.51 -13.99
CA ASP A 18 21.02 -9.25 -14.12
C ASP A 18 21.47 -8.04 -13.28
N ALA A 19 20.61 -7.02 -13.16
CA ALA A 19 20.87 -5.83 -12.36
C ALA A 19 20.68 -6.02 -10.85
N GLY A 20 20.14 -7.16 -10.40
CA GLY A 20 19.98 -7.48 -8.97
C GLY A 20 18.53 -7.64 -8.49
N MET A 21 17.52 -7.72 -9.36
CA MET A 21 16.16 -8.03 -8.93
C MET A 21 16.06 -9.45 -8.38
N ASN A 22 15.49 -9.62 -7.18
CA ASN A 22 15.28 -10.94 -6.55
C ASN A 22 13.81 -11.36 -6.46
N VAL A 23 12.88 -10.40 -6.42
CA VAL A 23 11.44 -10.65 -6.28
C VAL A 23 10.67 -9.74 -7.24
N MET A 24 9.73 -10.31 -7.99
CA MET A 24 8.79 -9.54 -8.81
C MET A 24 7.51 -9.28 -8.02
N ARG A 25 7.27 -8.02 -7.68
CA ARG A 25 6.00 -7.56 -7.09
C ARG A 25 4.95 -7.31 -8.16
N LEU A 26 3.76 -7.86 -7.97
CA LEU A 26 2.56 -7.60 -8.76
C LEU A 26 1.57 -6.82 -7.91
N ASN A 27 1.38 -5.53 -8.20
CA ASN A 27 0.42 -4.68 -7.47
C ASN A 27 -0.98 -4.81 -8.07
N PHE A 28 -1.91 -5.45 -7.35
CA PHE A 28 -3.28 -5.70 -7.80
C PHE A 28 -4.24 -4.52 -7.64
N SER A 29 -3.73 -3.37 -7.17
CA SER A 29 -4.42 -2.08 -7.32
C SER A 29 -4.56 -1.66 -8.79
N HIS A 30 -3.73 -2.24 -9.68
CA HIS A 30 -3.72 -1.96 -11.11
C HIS A 30 -3.59 -3.25 -11.94
N GLY A 31 -3.97 -3.18 -13.21
CA GLY A 31 -3.92 -4.31 -14.14
C GLY A 31 -5.04 -5.31 -13.93
N ASP A 32 -5.14 -6.27 -14.85
CA ASP A 32 -6.08 -7.38 -14.80
C ASP A 32 -5.35 -8.74 -14.70
N TYR A 33 -6.10 -9.83 -14.54
CA TYR A 33 -5.54 -11.18 -14.41
C TYR A 33 -4.78 -11.65 -15.66
N ASN A 34 -5.14 -11.18 -16.86
CA ASN A 34 -4.43 -11.54 -18.07
C ASN A 34 -3.05 -10.88 -18.10
N GLU A 35 -2.99 -9.58 -17.76
CA GLU A 35 -1.72 -8.86 -17.66
C GLU A 35 -0.80 -9.46 -16.60
N HIS A 36 -1.32 -9.73 -15.39
CA HIS A 36 -0.53 -10.32 -14.31
C HIS A 36 -0.09 -11.75 -14.64
N GLY A 37 -0.97 -12.57 -15.22
CA GLY A 37 -0.63 -13.93 -15.65
C GLY A 37 0.46 -13.94 -16.73
N GLN A 38 0.42 -12.98 -17.65
CA GLN A 38 1.46 -12.83 -18.67
C GLN A 38 2.81 -12.42 -18.08
N ARG A 39 2.83 -11.53 -17.08
CA ARG A 39 4.07 -11.16 -16.35
C ARG A 39 4.69 -12.36 -15.62
N ILE A 40 3.86 -13.13 -14.92
CA ILE A 40 4.28 -14.37 -14.23
C ILE A 40 4.89 -15.36 -15.23
N LYS A 41 4.21 -15.58 -16.36
CA LYS A 41 4.70 -16.45 -17.43
C LYS A 41 6.05 -15.98 -17.99
N ASN A 42 6.18 -14.68 -18.25
CA ASN A 42 7.42 -14.12 -18.79
C ASN A 42 8.59 -14.28 -17.81
N LEU A 43 8.40 -13.97 -16.52
CA LEU A 43 9.45 -14.13 -15.51
C LEU A 43 9.89 -15.60 -15.39
N ARG A 44 8.93 -16.53 -15.31
CA ARG A 44 9.23 -17.96 -15.25
C ARG A 44 9.95 -18.46 -16.50
N ALA A 45 9.61 -17.95 -17.68
CA ALA A 45 10.30 -18.27 -18.93
C ALA A 45 11.75 -17.76 -18.92
N VAL A 46 12.00 -16.56 -18.40
CA VAL A 46 13.36 -16.03 -18.23
C VAL A 46 14.14 -16.89 -17.24
N MET A 47 13.59 -17.20 -16.07
CA MET A 47 14.23 -18.07 -15.06
C MET A 47 14.59 -19.45 -15.63
N ALA A 48 13.70 -20.05 -16.42
CA ALA A 48 13.96 -21.35 -17.07
C ALA A 48 15.07 -21.28 -18.13
N LYS A 49 15.20 -20.14 -18.84
CA LYS A 49 16.22 -19.92 -19.87
C LYS A 49 17.60 -19.61 -19.28
N THR A 50 17.65 -18.80 -18.21
CA THR A 50 18.92 -18.29 -17.65
C THR A 50 19.42 -19.11 -16.46
N GLY A 51 18.55 -19.88 -15.80
CA GLY A 51 18.87 -20.60 -14.55
C GLY A 51 18.90 -19.69 -13.32
N GLN A 52 18.60 -18.40 -13.45
CA GLN A 52 18.48 -17.47 -12.33
C GLN A 52 17.24 -17.78 -11.49
N LYS A 53 17.29 -17.42 -10.21
CA LYS A 53 16.18 -17.58 -9.26
C LYS A 53 15.55 -16.23 -8.93
N ALA A 54 14.24 -16.19 -8.93
CA ALA A 54 13.45 -15.07 -8.43
C ALA A 54 12.15 -15.59 -7.82
N ALA A 55 11.56 -14.81 -6.93
CA ALA A 55 10.24 -15.07 -6.37
C ALA A 55 9.17 -14.12 -6.95
N ILE A 56 7.90 -14.46 -6.75
CA ILE A 56 6.74 -13.67 -7.15
C ILE A 56 5.95 -13.31 -5.90
N LEU A 57 5.72 -12.00 -5.73
CA LEU A 57 4.94 -11.44 -4.63
C LEU A 57 3.67 -10.79 -5.19
N LEU A 58 2.51 -11.28 -4.77
CA LEU A 58 1.21 -10.66 -5.05
C LEU A 58 0.91 -9.64 -3.96
N ASP A 59 0.77 -8.37 -4.31
CA ASP A 59 0.40 -7.29 -3.38
C ASP A 59 -1.08 -6.93 -3.58
N THR A 60 -1.89 -7.24 -2.56
CA THR A 60 -3.33 -7.02 -2.55
C THR A 60 -3.67 -5.53 -2.60
N LYS A 61 -4.85 -5.18 -3.13
CA LYS A 61 -5.29 -3.79 -3.12
C LYS A 61 -5.66 -3.36 -1.68
N GLY A 62 -6.33 -4.25 -0.97
CA GLY A 62 -6.80 -4.03 0.39
C GLY A 62 -8.09 -3.21 0.47
N PRO A 63 -8.72 -3.21 1.66
CA PRO A 63 -9.85 -2.37 1.96
C PRO A 63 -9.42 -0.91 2.08
N GLU A 64 -10.09 -0.01 1.35
CA GLU A 64 -9.78 1.42 1.36
C GLU A 64 -11.05 2.26 1.43
N ILE A 65 -10.99 3.36 2.18
CA ILE A 65 -12.06 4.36 2.20
C ILE A 65 -11.71 5.41 1.14
N ARG A 66 -12.68 5.73 0.28
CA ARG A 66 -12.50 6.77 -0.74
C ARG A 66 -13.66 7.75 -0.77
N THR A 67 -13.38 8.98 -1.19
CA THR A 67 -14.42 9.90 -1.66
C THR A 67 -15.05 9.39 -2.95
N MET A 68 -16.24 9.87 -3.27
CA MET A 68 -16.96 9.50 -4.49
C MET A 68 -16.92 10.61 -5.54
N LYS A 69 -17.88 10.60 -6.47
CA LYS A 69 -17.96 11.54 -7.60
C LYS A 69 -18.23 12.97 -7.14
N LEU A 70 -17.75 13.93 -7.91
CA LEU A 70 -17.96 15.35 -7.74
C LEU A 70 -18.80 15.94 -8.89
N GLU A 71 -19.43 17.08 -8.63
CA GLU A 71 -20.25 17.80 -9.60
C GLU A 71 -19.44 18.12 -10.87
N GLY A 72 -19.93 17.59 -12.00
CA GLY A 72 -19.29 17.77 -13.31
C GLY A 72 -17.90 17.13 -13.45
N GLY A 73 -17.46 16.31 -12.48
CA GLY A 73 -16.12 15.73 -12.46
C GLY A 73 -15.00 16.75 -12.24
N ASN A 74 -15.32 17.91 -11.67
CA ASN A 74 -14.35 18.96 -11.38
C ASN A 74 -13.92 18.89 -9.91
N ASP A 75 -12.66 19.23 -9.66
CA ASP A 75 -12.14 19.35 -8.29
C ASP A 75 -12.84 20.50 -7.55
N ALA A 76 -13.06 20.32 -6.25
CA ALA A 76 -13.69 21.30 -5.37
C ALA A 76 -12.66 21.94 -4.43
N SER A 77 -12.44 23.25 -4.54
CA SER A 77 -11.56 23.97 -3.63
C SER A 77 -12.18 24.14 -2.25
N LEU A 78 -11.47 23.67 -1.22
CA LEU A 78 -11.86 23.78 0.18
C LEU A 78 -11.00 24.83 0.89
N VAL A 79 -11.63 25.63 1.76
CA VAL A 79 -10.98 26.71 2.50
C VAL A 79 -10.88 26.38 3.98
N VAL A 80 -9.74 26.68 4.60
CA VAL A 80 -9.53 26.55 6.05
C VAL A 80 -10.66 27.18 6.86
N GLY A 81 -11.12 26.46 7.88
CA GLY A 81 -12.20 26.89 8.78
C GLY A 81 -13.61 26.63 8.25
N GLN A 82 -13.78 26.32 6.96
CA GLN A 82 -15.10 25.99 6.42
C GLN A 82 -15.65 24.70 7.01
N THR A 83 -16.99 24.59 7.04
CA THR A 83 -17.67 23.35 7.39
C THR A 83 -17.78 22.47 6.14
N PHE A 84 -17.44 21.19 6.27
CA PHE A 84 -17.52 20.22 5.18
C PHE A 84 -18.12 18.92 5.69
N THR A 85 -18.99 18.29 4.91
CA THR A 85 -19.76 17.11 5.36
C THR A 85 -19.42 15.87 4.53
N PHE A 86 -19.01 14.80 5.19
CA PHE A 86 -18.98 13.48 4.58
C PHE A 86 -20.32 12.79 4.78
N THR A 87 -20.85 12.13 3.74
CA THR A 87 -22.09 11.34 3.83
C THR A 87 -21.87 9.89 3.43
N THR A 88 -22.53 8.97 4.11
CA THR A 88 -22.54 7.55 3.73
C THR A 88 -23.60 7.23 2.66
N ASP A 89 -24.40 8.22 2.25
CA ASP A 89 -25.31 8.09 1.11
C ASP A 89 -24.54 8.19 -0.21
N GLN A 90 -24.25 7.04 -0.80
CA GLN A 90 -23.47 6.88 -2.03
C GLN A 90 -24.16 7.41 -3.29
N SER A 91 -25.45 7.80 -3.19
CA SER A 91 -26.15 8.44 -4.31
C SER A 91 -25.82 9.93 -4.45
N VAL A 92 -25.22 10.53 -3.41
CA VAL A 92 -24.87 11.96 -3.38
C VAL A 92 -23.66 12.22 -4.27
N ILE A 93 -23.81 13.18 -5.19
CA ILE A 93 -22.71 13.76 -5.95
C ILE A 93 -22.13 14.91 -5.11
N GLY A 94 -20.82 14.87 -4.86
CA GLY A 94 -20.16 15.84 -3.99
C GLY A 94 -19.84 17.18 -4.64
N ASN A 95 -19.57 18.17 -3.80
CA ASN A 95 -19.21 19.54 -4.17
C ASN A 95 -18.36 20.18 -3.06
N SER A 96 -18.28 21.51 -3.00
CA SER A 96 -17.47 22.23 -2.00
C SER A 96 -18.02 22.16 -0.57
N GLU A 97 -19.23 21.67 -0.35
CA GLU A 97 -19.87 21.58 0.97
C GLU A 97 -19.96 20.14 1.49
N ARG A 98 -20.06 19.16 0.60
CA ARG A 98 -20.22 17.75 0.98
C ARG A 98 -19.69 16.77 -0.04
N VAL A 99 -19.35 15.56 0.38
CA VAL A 99 -19.00 14.44 -0.51
C VAL A 99 -19.42 13.10 0.08
N ALA A 100 -19.81 12.16 -0.78
CA ALA A 100 -20.09 10.79 -0.35
C ALA A 100 -18.79 9.99 -0.15
N VAL A 101 -18.84 8.99 0.73
CA VAL A 101 -17.73 8.06 0.99
C VAL A 101 -18.14 6.61 0.71
N THR A 102 -17.16 5.79 0.31
CA THR A 102 -17.39 4.37 -0.02
C THR A 102 -17.72 3.50 1.20
N TYR A 103 -17.29 3.91 2.40
CA TYR A 103 -17.44 3.11 3.62
C TYR A 103 -18.74 3.46 4.36
N THR A 104 -19.67 2.51 4.44
CA THR A 104 -20.97 2.74 5.09
C THR A 104 -20.90 2.83 6.60
N GLY A 105 -19.84 2.29 7.23
CA GLY A 105 -19.55 2.43 8.67
C GLY A 105 -18.82 3.72 9.05
N PHE A 106 -18.65 4.66 8.12
CA PHE A 106 -17.85 5.86 8.37
C PHE A 106 -18.35 6.70 9.56
N ALA A 107 -19.67 6.89 9.65
CA ALA A 107 -20.27 7.63 10.76
C ALA A 107 -20.28 6.85 12.08
N SER A 108 -20.28 5.51 12.06
CA SER A 108 -20.27 4.70 13.29
C SER A 108 -18.89 4.63 13.95
N ASP A 109 -17.84 4.71 13.14
CA ASP A 109 -16.47 4.53 13.62
C ASP A 109 -15.85 5.85 14.08
N LEU A 110 -16.45 6.99 13.71
CA LEU A 110 -15.96 8.33 14.04
C LEU A 110 -16.69 8.96 15.24
N GLN A 111 -15.93 9.74 15.99
CA GLN A 111 -16.41 10.57 17.09
C GLN A 111 -15.91 12.02 16.94
N VAL A 112 -16.59 12.94 17.61
CA VAL A 112 -16.17 14.35 17.68
C VAL A 112 -14.73 14.45 18.18
N GLY A 113 -13.91 15.23 17.47
CA GLY A 113 -12.49 15.41 17.75
C GLY A 113 -11.56 14.50 16.94
N ASN A 114 -12.05 13.45 16.28
CA ASN A 114 -11.23 12.67 15.36
C ASN A 114 -10.75 13.52 14.17
N THR A 115 -9.60 13.11 13.62
CA THR A 115 -9.05 13.67 12.39
C THR A 115 -9.47 12.82 11.20
N VAL A 116 -9.89 13.48 10.12
CA VAL A 116 -10.12 12.87 8.81
C VAL A 116 -9.10 13.48 7.84
N LEU A 117 -8.29 12.63 7.24
CA LEU A 117 -7.29 13.01 6.25
C LEU A 117 -7.76 12.56 4.87
N VAL A 118 -7.63 13.41 3.86
CA VAL A 118 -8.04 13.12 2.48
C VAL A 118 -6.89 13.36 1.52
N ASP A 119 -6.78 12.49 0.52
CA ASP A 119 -5.76 12.54 -0.55
C ASP A 119 -4.35 12.47 0.04
N ASP A 120 -4.03 11.35 0.71
CA ASP A 120 -2.74 11.06 1.34
C ASP A 120 -2.31 12.15 2.35
N GLY A 121 -3.29 12.69 3.09
CA GLY A 121 -3.07 13.74 4.10
C GLY A 121 -2.97 15.16 3.54
N LEU A 122 -3.20 15.37 2.24
CA LEU A 122 -3.19 16.70 1.63
C LEU A 122 -4.20 17.65 2.30
N ILE A 123 -5.39 17.14 2.61
CA ILE A 123 -6.45 17.90 3.29
C ILE A 123 -6.74 17.26 4.64
N GLY A 124 -6.50 18.01 5.70
CA GLY A 124 -6.86 17.64 7.07
C GLY A 124 -8.18 18.26 7.49
N MET A 125 -9.03 17.49 8.16
CA MET A 125 -10.27 17.95 8.75
C MET A 125 -10.45 17.39 10.15
N GLN A 126 -11.12 18.14 11.03
CA GLN A 126 -11.47 17.68 12.37
C GLN A 126 -12.99 17.48 12.47
N VAL A 127 -13.43 16.33 12.96
CA VAL A 127 -14.85 16.02 13.17
C VAL A 127 -15.40 16.94 14.26
N ILE A 128 -16.47 17.68 13.95
CA ILE A 128 -17.17 18.58 14.88
C ILE A 128 -18.56 18.09 15.24
N GLU A 129 -19.18 17.25 14.42
CA GLU A 129 -20.48 16.63 14.68
C GLU A 129 -20.59 15.29 13.94
N VAL A 130 -21.19 14.29 14.57
CA VAL A 130 -21.53 13.00 13.95
C VAL A 130 -23.03 12.79 14.05
N LYS A 131 -23.66 12.57 12.89
CA LYS A 131 -25.08 12.21 12.73
C LYS A 131 -25.18 10.78 12.23
N ALA A 132 -26.41 10.28 12.03
CA ALA A 132 -26.64 8.89 11.63
C ALA A 132 -25.93 8.48 10.31
N ASN A 133 -25.91 9.36 9.31
CA ASN A 133 -25.32 9.11 7.99
C ASN A 133 -24.39 10.23 7.51
N GLU A 134 -24.14 11.24 8.36
CA GLU A 134 -23.32 12.39 8.02
C GLU A 134 -22.26 12.62 9.11
N VAL A 135 -21.04 12.93 8.68
CA VAL A 135 -19.96 13.37 9.56
C VAL A 135 -19.59 14.78 9.14
N VAL A 136 -19.84 15.74 10.03
CA VAL A 136 -19.57 17.15 9.78
C VAL A 136 -18.20 17.47 10.36
N CYS A 137 -17.35 18.03 9.52
CA CYS A 137 -15.98 18.37 9.86
C CYS A 137 -15.70 19.86 9.66
N ARG A 138 -14.68 20.36 10.36
CA ARG A 138 -14.04 21.64 10.08
C ARG A 138 -12.75 21.40 9.31
N VAL A 139 -12.59 22.06 8.17
CA VAL A 139 -11.36 21.99 7.35
C VAL A 139 -10.21 22.68 8.09
N LEU A 140 -9.07 22.02 8.21
CA LEU A 140 -7.90 22.51 8.96
C LEU A 140 -6.88 23.23 8.07
N ASN A 141 -6.86 22.91 6.77
CA ASN A 141 -6.03 23.57 5.78
C ASN A 141 -6.74 23.62 4.43
N SER A 142 -6.49 24.69 3.66
CA SER A 142 -7.06 24.81 2.30
C SER A 142 -6.41 23.80 1.35
N GLY A 143 -7.18 23.32 0.38
CA GLY A 143 -6.72 22.37 -0.64
C GLY A 143 -7.83 22.02 -1.63
N ASP A 144 -7.45 21.40 -2.75
CA ASP A 144 -8.40 21.00 -3.81
C ASP A 144 -8.78 19.52 -3.64
N LEU A 145 -10.08 19.27 -3.44
CA LEU A 145 -10.62 17.92 -3.32
C LEU A 145 -10.97 17.37 -4.71
N GLY A 146 -10.35 16.26 -5.10
CA GLY A 146 -10.74 15.54 -6.32
C GLY A 146 -11.69 14.35 -6.07
N GLU A 147 -12.02 13.64 -7.15
CA GLU A 147 -12.81 12.39 -7.08
C GLU A 147 -11.96 11.19 -6.64
N ASN A 148 -12.61 10.21 -5.99
CA ASN A 148 -12.01 8.90 -5.66
C ASN A 148 -10.72 9.00 -4.85
N LYS A 149 -10.59 10.02 -3.99
CA LYS A 149 -9.41 10.25 -3.15
C LYS A 149 -9.45 9.36 -1.92
N GLY A 150 -8.28 8.86 -1.51
CA GLY A 150 -8.14 8.06 -0.28
C GLY A 150 -8.54 8.86 0.95
N ILE A 151 -9.14 8.19 1.93
CA ILE A 151 -9.44 8.75 3.25
C ILE A 151 -8.72 7.91 4.31
N ASN A 152 -7.99 8.60 5.17
CA ASN A 152 -7.23 8.05 6.29
C ASN A 152 -7.83 8.55 7.61
N LEU A 153 -7.92 7.67 8.60
CA LEU A 153 -8.56 7.95 9.89
C LEU A 153 -7.60 7.64 11.05
N PRO A 154 -6.63 8.53 11.33
CA PRO A 154 -5.66 8.33 12.39
C PRO A 154 -6.32 8.07 13.75
N ASN A 155 -5.83 7.06 14.47
CA ASN A 155 -6.32 6.64 15.79
C ASN A 155 -7.79 6.17 15.81
N VAL A 156 -8.32 5.67 14.69
CA VAL A 156 -9.67 5.09 14.60
C VAL A 156 -9.57 3.61 14.24
N SER A 157 -10.29 2.75 14.98
CA SER A 157 -10.41 1.33 14.63
C SER A 157 -11.52 1.16 13.60
N ILE A 158 -11.11 0.92 12.36
CA ILE A 158 -12.02 0.84 11.21
C ILE A 158 -12.60 -0.58 11.15
N GLN A 159 -13.92 -0.73 11.05
CA GLN A 159 -14.58 -2.05 10.95
C GLN A 159 -14.69 -2.58 9.50
N LEU A 160 -13.71 -2.28 8.65
CA LEU A 160 -13.57 -2.90 7.33
C LEU A 160 -13.09 -4.35 7.45
N PRO A 161 -13.56 -5.28 6.58
CA PRO A 161 -13.01 -6.62 6.50
C PRO A 161 -11.54 -6.59 6.08
N ALA A 162 -10.75 -7.58 6.47
CA ALA A 162 -9.33 -7.70 6.07
C ALA A 162 -9.14 -7.83 4.55
N LEU A 163 -10.08 -8.50 3.89
CA LEU A 163 -10.09 -8.70 2.44
C LEU A 163 -11.38 -8.15 1.85
N SER A 164 -11.26 -7.32 0.81
CA SER A 164 -12.40 -7.03 -0.06
C SER A 164 -12.76 -8.25 -0.91
N GLU A 165 -13.94 -8.25 -1.53
CA GLU A 165 -14.31 -9.30 -2.50
C GLU A 165 -13.34 -9.37 -3.68
N LYS A 166 -12.75 -8.22 -4.08
CA LYS A 166 -11.69 -8.22 -5.08
C LYS A 166 -10.45 -8.94 -4.56
N ASP A 167 -9.98 -8.61 -3.35
CA ASP A 167 -8.77 -9.21 -2.78
C ASP A 167 -8.93 -10.73 -2.64
N LYS A 168 -10.11 -11.22 -2.21
CA LYS A 168 -10.40 -12.66 -2.17
C LYS A 168 -10.17 -13.31 -3.53
N ASN A 169 -10.68 -12.73 -4.61
CA ASN A 169 -10.48 -13.26 -5.96
C ASN A 169 -9.02 -13.12 -6.44
N ASP A 170 -8.34 -12.04 -6.07
CA ASP A 170 -6.91 -11.86 -6.37
C ASP A 170 -6.07 -12.96 -5.69
N LEU A 171 -6.41 -13.35 -4.46
CA LEU A 171 -5.75 -14.44 -3.74
C LEU A 171 -6.03 -15.81 -4.37
N VAL A 172 -7.25 -16.05 -4.86
CA VAL A 172 -7.56 -17.26 -5.64
C VAL A 172 -6.67 -17.33 -6.87
N PHE A 173 -6.57 -16.23 -7.63
CA PHE A 173 -5.64 -16.13 -8.75
C PHE A 173 -4.18 -16.38 -8.33
N GLY A 174 -3.75 -15.83 -7.18
CA GLY A 174 -2.43 -16.08 -6.61
C GLY A 174 -2.16 -17.57 -6.35
N CYS A 175 -3.15 -18.28 -5.80
CA CYS A 175 -3.07 -19.73 -5.57
C CYS A 175 -2.99 -20.50 -6.90
N GLU A 176 -3.85 -20.19 -7.87
CA GLU A 176 -3.84 -20.81 -9.20
C GLU A 176 -2.50 -20.59 -9.93
N GLN A 177 -1.91 -19.41 -9.77
CA GLN A 177 -0.62 -19.09 -10.36
C GLN A 177 0.56 -19.60 -9.53
N ASN A 178 0.36 -20.16 -8.33
CA ASN A 178 1.40 -20.61 -7.42
C ASN A 178 2.44 -19.51 -7.13
N VAL A 179 1.99 -18.34 -6.66
CA VAL A 179 2.89 -17.26 -6.21
C VAL A 179 3.62 -17.66 -4.93
N ASP A 180 4.77 -17.04 -4.65
CA ASP A 180 5.59 -17.38 -3.49
C ASP A 180 5.15 -16.62 -2.23
N PHE A 181 4.75 -15.36 -2.42
CA PHE A 181 4.34 -14.44 -1.34
C PHE A 181 3.03 -13.73 -1.66
N VAL A 182 2.29 -13.41 -0.60
CA VAL A 182 1.19 -12.45 -0.61
C VAL A 182 1.53 -11.32 0.35
N ALA A 183 1.64 -10.10 -0.17
CA ALA A 183 1.68 -8.88 0.63
C ALA A 183 0.25 -8.40 0.88
N ALA A 184 -0.18 -8.50 2.13
CA ALA A 184 -1.53 -8.19 2.57
C ALA A 184 -1.62 -6.74 3.04
N SER A 185 -2.45 -5.94 2.38
CA SER A 185 -2.65 -4.51 2.64
C SER A 185 -3.58 -4.27 3.83
N PHE A 186 -3.33 -3.18 4.54
CA PHE A 186 -4.11 -2.63 5.67
C PHE A 186 -4.35 -3.63 6.80
N ILE A 187 -3.33 -4.44 7.13
CA ILE A 187 -3.38 -5.37 8.25
C ILE A 187 -3.35 -4.59 9.56
N ARG A 188 -4.39 -4.78 10.38
CA ARG A 188 -4.60 -4.01 11.62
C ARG A 188 -4.54 -4.86 12.88
N LYS A 189 -4.81 -6.16 12.76
CA LYS A 189 -4.93 -7.08 13.90
C LYS A 189 -4.65 -8.51 13.49
N ARG A 190 -4.41 -9.38 14.47
CA ARG A 190 -4.15 -10.80 14.25
C ARG A 190 -5.21 -11.49 13.39
N SER A 191 -6.50 -11.20 13.64
CA SER A 191 -7.60 -11.85 12.93
C SER A 191 -7.52 -11.63 11.41
N ASP A 192 -7.04 -10.46 10.97
CA ASP A 192 -6.91 -10.14 9.56
C ASP A 192 -5.93 -11.11 8.86
N VAL A 193 -4.82 -11.43 9.54
CA VAL A 193 -3.82 -12.39 9.04
C VAL A 193 -4.40 -13.81 9.00
N LEU A 194 -5.19 -14.18 10.00
CA LEU A 194 -5.83 -15.49 10.07
C LEU A 194 -6.88 -15.67 8.98
N ASP A 195 -7.67 -14.65 8.68
CA ASP A 195 -8.66 -14.66 7.60
C ASP A 195 -7.98 -14.91 6.24
N ILE A 196 -6.84 -14.27 5.99
CA ILE A 196 -6.04 -14.49 4.77
C ILE A 196 -5.47 -15.90 4.74
N ARG A 197 -4.94 -16.39 5.87
CA ARG A 197 -4.41 -17.75 5.98
C ARG A 197 -5.47 -18.80 5.67
N GLU A 198 -6.67 -18.64 6.21
CA GLU A 198 -7.80 -19.53 5.96
C GLU A 198 -8.23 -19.48 4.49
N HIS A 199 -8.33 -18.27 3.92
CA HIS A 199 -8.69 -18.10 2.51
C HIS A 199 -7.67 -18.71 1.55
N LEU A 200 -6.36 -18.55 1.80
CA LEU A 200 -5.31 -19.21 1.02
C LEU A 200 -5.40 -20.74 1.14
N LYS A 201 -5.54 -21.26 2.36
CA LYS A 201 -5.68 -22.70 2.61
C LYS A 201 -6.89 -23.31 1.89
N ALA A 202 -8.01 -22.59 1.84
CA ALA A 202 -9.21 -23.04 1.15
C ALA A 202 -9.01 -23.23 -0.37
N HIS A 203 -7.97 -22.62 -0.94
CA HIS A 203 -7.65 -22.66 -2.37
C HIS A 203 -6.29 -23.31 -2.68
N GLY A 204 -5.72 -24.07 -1.74
CA GLY A 204 -4.45 -24.81 -1.93
C GLY A 204 -3.19 -23.95 -1.90
N GLY A 205 -3.26 -22.77 -1.28
CA GLY A 205 -2.16 -21.82 -1.11
C GLY A 205 -1.50 -21.88 0.27
N GLU A 206 -1.57 -22.99 1.01
CA GLU A 206 -1.05 -23.08 2.38
C GLU A 206 0.46 -22.86 2.52
N HIS A 207 1.21 -23.06 1.44
CA HIS A 207 2.67 -22.82 1.36
C HIS A 207 3.02 -21.37 1.05
N ILE A 208 2.06 -20.55 0.61
CA ILE A 208 2.27 -19.15 0.24
C ILE A 208 2.49 -18.35 1.52
N GLN A 209 3.61 -17.60 1.56
CA GLN A 209 3.97 -16.82 2.73
C GLN A 209 3.21 -15.49 2.77
N ILE A 210 2.65 -15.15 3.93
CA ILE A 210 1.91 -13.91 4.17
C ILE A 210 2.86 -12.85 4.73
N ILE A 211 3.04 -11.78 3.96
CA ILE A 211 3.77 -10.57 4.37
C ILE A 211 2.73 -9.52 4.75
N SER A 212 2.59 -9.21 6.04
CA SER A 212 1.64 -8.19 6.48
C SER A 212 2.20 -6.79 6.30
N LYS A 213 1.47 -5.93 5.59
CA LYS A 213 1.84 -4.53 5.39
C LYS A 213 1.33 -3.71 6.58
N ILE A 214 2.24 -3.05 7.27
CA ILE A 214 1.91 -2.14 8.39
C ILE A 214 1.83 -0.73 7.83
N GLU A 215 0.59 -0.25 7.69
CA GLU A 215 0.25 0.98 6.97
C GLU A 215 -0.45 2.01 7.87
N ASN A 216 -0.85 1.64 9.09
CA ASN A 216 -1.58 2.54 9.99
C ASN A 216 -1.25 2.33 11.47
N GLN A 217 -1.78 3.22 12.30
CA GLN A 217 -1.57 3.21 13.74
C GLN A 217 -2.08 1.95 14.43
N GLU A 218 -3.23 1.39 14.00
CA GLU A 218 -3.79 0.18 14.60
C GLU A 218 -2.89 -1.04 14.37
N GLY A 219 -2.40 -1.21 13.13
CA GLY A 219 -1.42 -2.24 12.79
C GLY A 219 -0.10 -2.06 13.53
N LEU A 220 0.35 -0.82 13.74
CA LEU A 220 1.54 -0.53 14.54
C LEU A 220 1.35 -0.87 16.03
N ASN A 221 0.17 -0.56 16.58
CA ASN A 221 -0.17 -0.87 17.98
C ASN A 221 -0.26 -2.38 18.22
N ASN A 222 -0.85 -3.11 17.26
CA ASN A 222 -1.03 -4.56 17.32
C ASN A 222 0.13 -5.33 16.67
N PHE A 223 1.26 -4.68 16.44
CA PHE A 223 2.35 -5.23 15.64
C PHE A 223 2.82 -6.60 16.12
N ASP A 224 2.92 -6.82 17.44
CA ASP A 224 3.44 -8.08 17.99
C ASP A 224 2.55 -9.29 17.66
N GLU A 225 1.22 -9.14 17.73
CA GLU A 225 0.29 -10.22 17.42
C GLU A 225 0.14 -10.46 15.91
N ILE A 226 0.33 -9.41 15.10
CA ILE A 226 0.41 -9.50 13.63
C ILE A 226 1.68 -10.26 13.25
N LEU A 227 2.84 -9.80 13.74
CA LEU A 227 4.12 -10.44 13.49
C LEU A 227 4.10 -11.91 13.90
N GLU A 228 3.46 -12.29 15.00
CA GLU A 228 3.34 -13.68 15.41
C GLU A 228 2.57 -14.53 14.38
N ALA A 229 1.48 -14.01 13.81
CA ALA A 229 0.62 -14.72 12.86
C ALA A 229 1.12 -14.71 11.40
N SER A 230 1.91 -13.71 11.02
CA SER A 230 2.43 -13.52 9.65
C SER A 230 3.71 -14.31 9.41
N ASP A 231 4.14 -14.45 8.15
CA ASP A 231 5.44 -15.05 7.79
C ASP A 231 6.53 -13.99 7.60
N GLY A 232 6.12 -12.74 7.40
CA GLY A 232 6.99 -11.58 7.36
C GLY A 232 6.20 -10.27 7.43
N ILE A 233 6.92 -9.16 7.35
CA ILE A 233 6.38 -7.81 7.47
C ILE A 233 6.85 -6.95 6.29
N MET A 234 5.99 -6.04 5.84
CA MET A 234 6.38 -4.93 4.98
C MET A 234 6.12 -3.61 5.71
N VAL A 235 7.16 -2.79 5.83
CA VAL A 235 7.09 -1.45 6.41
C VAL A 235 6.73 -0.47 5.30
N ALA A 236 5.45 -0.07 5.24
CA ALA A 236 4.91 0.82 4.22
C ALA A 236 4.93 2.27 4.72
N ARG A 237 6.08 2.93 4.55
CA ARG A 237 6.40 4.22 5.17
C ARG A 237 5.55 5.38 4.66
N GLY A 238 5.21 5.35 3.37
CA GLY A 238 4.34 6.33 2.73
C GLY A 238 2.98 6.36 3.40
N ASP A 239 2.30 5.21 3.46
CA ASP A 239 0.97 5.09 4.09
C ASP A 239 1.04 5.35 5.59
N LEU A 240 2.04 4.77 6.27
CA LEU A 240 2.21 4.96 7.71
C LEU A 240 2.47 6.43 8.08
N GLY A 241 3.23 7.16 7.27
CA GLY A 241 3.52 8.58 7.47
C GLY A 241 2.33 9.52 7.27
N VAL A 242 1.22 9.03 6.71
CA VAL A 242 -0.08 9.72 6.71
C VAL A 242 -0.83 9.48 8.02
N GLU A 243 -0.68 8.29 8.60
CA GLU A 243 -1.45 7.83 9.76
C GLU A 243 -0.81 8.17 11.12
N ILE A 244 0.51 8.34 11.18
CA ILE A 244 1.26 8.65 12.41
C ILE A 244 2.10 9.92 12.23
N PRO A 245 2.55 10.57 13.33
CA PRO A 245 3.45 11.71 13.23
C PRO A 245 4.70 11.36 12.40
N VAL A 246 5.08 12.24 11.47
CA VAL A 246 6.15 11.98 10.50
C VAL A 246 7.49 11.68 11.17
N GLU A 247 7.75 12.28 12.33
CA GLU A 247 8.94 12.05 13.15
C GLU A 247 8.99 10.67 13.82
N GLU A 248 7.84 10.00 13.98
CA GLU A 248 7.73 8.67 14.61
C GLU A 248 7.93 7.52 13.60
N VAL A 249 7.76 7.78 12.29
CA VAL A 249 7.87 6.77 11.22
C VAL A 249 9.21 6.04 11.24
N ILE A 250 10.30 6.77 11.49
CA ILE A 250 11.64 6.16 11.53
C ILE A 250 11.82 5.24 12.74
N PHE A 251 11.22 5.56 13.89
CA PHE A 251 11.29 4.71 15.08
C PHE A 251 10.41 3.48 14.92
N ALA A 252 9.22 3.64 14.31
CA ALA A 252 8.35 2.53 13.95
C ALA A 252 9.06 1.56 12.99
N GLN A 253 9.72 2.06 11.94
CA GLN A 253 10.54 1.24 11.02
C GLN A 253 11.60 0.44 11.79
N LYS A 254 12.45 1.11 12.57
CA LYS A 254 13.53 0.46 13.33
C LYS A 254 13.01 -0.63 14.26
N MET A 255 11.94 -0.31 15.01
CA MET A 255 11.31 -1.23 15.94
C MET A 255 10.75 -2.47 15.23
N MET A 256 10.04 -2.28 14.10
CA MET A 256 9.48 -3.39 13.33
C MET A 256 10.58 -4.29 12.75
N ILE A 257 11.63 -3.69 12.18
CA ILE A 257 12.79 -4.44 11.65
C ILE A 257 13.48 -5.24 12.76
N GLU A 258 13.79 -4.62 13.89
CA GLU A 258 14.44 -5.29 15.02
C GLU A 258 13.61 -6.49 15.52
N LYS A 259 12.29 -6.32 15.65
CA LYS A 259 11.39 -7.39 16.09
C LYS A 259 11.28 -8.51 15.06
N CYS A 260 11.25 -8.21 13.77
CA CYS A 260 11.27 -9.21 12.69
C CYS A 260 12.57 -10.04 12.73
N ASN A 261 13.71 -9.36 12.86
CA ASN A 261 15.02 -10.00 12.98
C ASN A 261 15.08 -10.95 14.18
N ARG A 262 14.56 -10.51 15.34
CA ARG A 262 14.46 -11.34 16.55
C ARG A 262 13.51 -12.53 16.37
N ALA A 263 12.42 -12.35 15.62
CA ALA A 263 11.47 -13.42 15.30
C ALA A 263 11.96 -14.38 14.21
N ARG A 264 13.04 -14.02 13.48
CA ARG A 264 13.55 -14.72 12.29
C ARG A 264 12.50 -14.77 11.17
N LYS A 265 11.81 -13.65 10.98
CA LYS A 265 10.80 -13.45 9.93
C LYS A 265 11.27 -12.33 9.01
N VAL A 266 11.01 -12.48 7.71
CA VAL A 266 11.50 -11.52 6.71
C VAL A 266 10.86 -10.16 6.89
N VAL A 267 11.63 -9.10 6.71
CA VAL A 267 11.12 -7.71 6.70
C VAL A 267 11.52 -6.97 5.43
N ILE A 268 10.54 -6.30 4.82
CA ILE A 268 10.69 -5.53 3.59
C ILE A 268 10.47 -4.05 3.91
N THR A 269 11.49 -3.22 3.72
CA THR A 269 11.30 -1.76 3.76
C THR A 269 10.80 -1.27 2.40
N ALA A 270 9.64 -0.61 2.41
CA ALA A 270 8.89 -0.27 1.21
C ALA A 270 8.47 1.20 1.15
N THR A 271 8.15 1.64 -0.08
CA THR A 271 7.68 2.99 -0.47
C THR A 271 8.72 4.09 -0.27
N GLN A 272 8.65 5.15 -1.09
CA GLN A 272 9.53 6.32 -1.02
C GLN A 272 11.03 5.99 -1.01
N MET A 273 11.44 4.90 -1.68
CA MET A 273 12.85 4.49 -1.69
C MET A 273 13.65 5.37 -2.65
N LEU A 274 13.32 5.35 -3.95
CA LEU A 274 14.01 6.09 -5.00
C LEU A 274 13.01 6.82 -5.92
N ASP A 275 11.89 7.32 -5.38
CA ASP A 275 10.75 7.87 -6.14
C ASP A 275 11.15 8.94 -7.17
N SER A 276 12.19 9.74 -6.88
CA SER A 276 12.71 10.73 -7.84
C SER A 276 13.15 10.08 -9.16
N MET A 277 13.53 8.80 -9.14
CA MET A 277 13.97 8.04 -10.32
C MET A 277 12.84 7.59 -11.24
N ILE A 278 11.58 7.79 -10.84
CA ILE A 278 10.44 7.70 -11.77
C ILE A 278 10.67 8.66 -12.94
N LYS A 279 11.22 9.84 -12.66
CA LYS A 279 11.43 10.91 -13.65
C LYS A 279 12.90 11.17 -13.98
N ASN A 280 13.82 10.81 -13.10
CA ASN A 280 15.24 11.16 -13.19
C ASN A 280 16.16 9.92 -13.29
N PRO A 281 17.31 10.00 -13.95
CA PRO A 281 18.23 8.86 -14.11
C PRO A 281 19.10 8.56 -12.88
N ARG A 282 19.01 9.37 -11.82
CA ARG A 282 19.78 9.22 -10.57
C ARG A 282 18.92 9.64 -9.38
N PRO A 283 19.08 8.99 -8.22
CA PRO A 283 18.36 9.38 -7.03
C PRO A 283 18.99 10.61 -6.38
N THR A 284 18.28 11.18 -5.43
CA THR A 284 18.81 12.21 -4.53
C THR A 284 19.74 11.58 -3.48
N ARG A 285 20.59 12.41 -2.84
CA ARG A 285 21.42 11.96 -1.72
C ARG A 285 20.57 11.54 -0.50
N ALA A 286 19.41 12.16 -0.32
CA ALA A 286 18.50 11.83 0.77
C ALA A 286 17.92 10.42 0.59
N GLU A 287 17.41 10.11 -0.61
CA GLU A 287 16.90 8.76 -0.95
C GLU A 287 17.99 7.68 -0.82
N ALA A 288 19.20 7.93 -1.32
CA ALA A 288 20.31 6.98 -1.15
C ALA A 288 20.68 6.77 0.33
N GLY A 289 20.68 7.84 1.13
CA GLY A 289 20.92 7.76 2.58
C GLY A 289 19.80 7.01 3.31
N ASP A 290 18.55 7.19 2.89
CA ASP A 290 17.39 6.52 3.46
C ASP A 290 17.43 5.00 3.21
N VAL A 291 17.69 4.58 1.96
CA VAL A 291 17.94 3.17 1.60
C VAL A 291 19.07 2.58 2.45
N ALA A 292 20.21 3.28 2.55
CA ALA A 292 21.34 2.81 3.34
C ALA A 292 20.99 2.65 4.83
N ASN A 293 20.22 3.57 5.41
CA ASN A 293 19.78 3.44 6.80
C ASN A 293 18.82 2.26 7.00
N ALA A 294 17.89 2.01 6.06
CA ALA A 294 17.02 0.83 6.13
C ALA A 294 17.82 -0.49 6.09
N ILE A 295 18.89 -0.53 5.30
CA ILE A 295 19.84 -1.67 5.26
C ILE A 295 20.58 -1.80 6.59
N LEU A 296 21.10 -0.69 7.14
CA LEU A 296 21.81 -0.69 8.43
C LEU A 296 20.90 -1.06 9.62
N ASP A 297 19.61 -0.76 9.52
CA ASP A 297 18.60 -1.21 10.49
C ASP A 297 18.40 -2.73 10.46
N GLY A 298 18.82 -3.38 9.36
CA GLY A 298 18.79 -4.82 9.18
C GLY A 298 17.57 -5.32 8.42
N THR A 299 17.11 -4.59 7.41
CA THR A 299 16.04 -5.06 6.51
C THR A 299 16.50 -6.25 5.66
N ASP A 300 15.66 -7.27 5.44
CA ASP A 300 15.98 -8.40 4.56
C ASP A 300 15.87 -8.01 3.07
N ALA A 301 14.94 -7.11 2.75
CA ALA A 301 14.74 -6.61 1.40
C ALA A 301 14.33 -5.13 1.37
N VAL A 302 14.57 -4.51 0.22
CA VAL A 302 14.15 -3.14 -0.14
C VAL A 302 13.29 -3.20 -1.39
N MET A 303 12.24 -2.39 -1.45
CA MET A 303 11.22 -2.49 -2.50
C MET A 303 11.11 -1.24 -3.38
N LEU A 304 11.34 -1.41 -4.68
CA LEU A 304 10.98 -0.40 -5.69
C LEU A 304 9.49 -0.53 -6.07
N SER A 305 8.84 0.61 -6.28
CA SER A 305 7.41 0.71 -6.59
C SER A 305 7.18 1.37 -7.95
N GLY A 306 7.01 2.70 -7.98
CA GLY A 306 6.76 3.42 -9.22
C GLY A 306 7.96 3.44 -10.16
N GLU A 307 9.16 3.39 -9.58
CA GLU A 307 10.46 3.46 -10.24
C GLU A 307 10.62 2.35 -11.28
N SER A 308 10.28 1.11 -10.90
CA SER A 308 10.40 -0.07 -11.75
C SER A 308 9.16 -0.35 -12.59
N ALA A 309 7.97 0.09 -12.17
CA ALA A 309 6.71 -0.20 -12.88
C ALA A 309 6.44 0.77 -14.04
N LYS A 310 6.47 2.08 -13.76
CA LYS A 310 6.08 3.15 -14.71
C LYS A 310 7.17 4.19 -14.98
N GLY A 311 8.28 4.10 -14.24
CA GLY A 311 9.41 5.02 -14.33
C GLY A 311 10.04 5.11 -15.72
N LYS A 312 10.81 6.17 -15.93
CA LYS A 312 11.62 6.35 -17.16
C LYS A 312 12.93 5.56 -17.10
N TYR A 313 13.41 5.25 -15.89
CA TYR A 313 14.74 4.67 -15.64
C TYR A 313 14.68 3.44 -14.72
N PRO A 314 13.86 2.41 -15.06
CA PRO A 314 13.65 1.26 -14.17
C PRO A 314 14.91 0.41 -13.97
N LEU A 315 15.74 0.26 -15.01
CA LEU A 315 16.97 -0.53 -14.92
C LEU A 315 18.03 0.19 -14.07
N GLU A 316 18.16 1.50 -14.25
CA GLU A 316 19.06 2.34 -13.45
C GLU A 316 18.64 2.37 -11.98
N ALA A 317 17.34 2.38 -11.68
CA ALA A 317 16.82 2.30 -10.31
C ALA A 317 17.19 0.98 -9.63
N VAL A 318 17.04 -0.16 -10.32
CA VAL A 318 17.50 -1.46 -9.79
C VAL A 318 19.01 -1.49 -9.63
N THR A 319 19.76 -1.02 -10.64
CA THR A 319 21.23 -1.03 -10.62
C THR A 319 21.79 -0.19 -9.47
N ILE A 320 21.25 1.01 -9.24
CA ILE A 320 21.73 1.86 -8.14
C ILE A 320 21.33 1.29 -6.78
N MET A 321 20.14 0.70 -6.66
CA MET A 321 19.71 -0.01 -5.44
C MET A 321 20.67 -1.16 -5.13
N ALA A 322 21.02 -1.96 -6.12
CA ALA A 322 21.97 -3.08 -5.98
C ALA A 322 23.40 -2.63 -5.63
N ASN A 323 23.83 -1.44 -6.06
CA ASN A 323 25.14 -0.89 -5.69
C ASN A 323 25.19 -0.33 -4.24
N HIS A 324 24.04 -0.06 -3.65
CA HIS A 324 23.92 0.42 -2.27
C HIS A 324 23.68 -0.70 -1.25
N LEU A 325 23.30 -1.89 -1.74
CA LEU A 325 23.32 -3.17 -1.01
C LEU A 325 24.75 -3.73 -0.95
#